data_AF-A0A525JL68-F1
#
_entry.id   AF-A0A525JL68-F1
#
_cell.length_a   1.000
_cell.length_b   1.000
_cell.length_c   1.000
_cell.angle_alpha   90.00
_cell.angle_beta   90.00
_cell.angle_gamma   90.00
#
_symmetry.space_group_name_H-M   'P 1'
#
loop_
_entity.id
_entity.type
_entity.pdbx_description
1 polymer ?
#
loop_
_entity_poly.entity_id
_entity_poly.type
_entity_poly.pdbx_seq_one_letter_code
_entity_poly.pdbx_strand_id
1 'polypeptide(L)' 'AQAVAELPPQMGRAFRLHKLEGRSQAQTAEAMGVSQKMVEQHIAVAMRRLAERLRS' A
#
# COMPACT_ATOMS: atom_id res chain seq x y z
N ALA A 1 -7.19 11.76 4.80
CA ALA A 1 -6.69 10.64 3.96
C ALA A 1 -6.33 11.05 2.51
N GLN A 2 -6.19 12.34 2.20
CA GLN A 2 -5.95 12.83 0.82
C GLN A 2 -4.63 12.31 0.20
N ALA A 3 -3.58 12.14 1.00
CA ALA A 3 -2.28 11.66 0.51
C ALA A 3 -2.30 10.22 -0.03
N VAL A 4 -3.20 9.36 0.47
CA VAL A 4 -3.37 7.99 -0.03
C VAL A 4 -4.09 7.98 -1.38
N ALA A 5 -4.95 8.98 -1.65
CA ALA A 5 -5.67 9.09 -2.91
C ALA A 5 -4.76 9.43 -4.10
N GLU A 6 -3.57 9.99 -3.85
CA GLU A 6 -2.57 10.30 -4.89
C GLU A 6 -1.56 9.18 -5.12
N LEU A 7 -1.62 8.10 -4.34
CA LEU A 7 -0.82 6.92 -4.61
C LEU A 7 -1.28 6.26 -5.92
N PRO A 8 -0.36 5.66 -6.69
CA PRO A 8 -0.73 4.78 -7.79
C PRO A 8 -1.75 3.72 -7.32
N PRO A 9 -2.77 3.37 -8.14
CA PRO A 9 -3.93 2.61 -7.70
C PRO A 9 -3.59 1.31 -6.95
N GLN A 10 -2.60 0.56 -7.45
CA GLN A 10 -2.18 -0.70 -6.82
C GLN A 10 -1.48 -0.49 -5.48
N MET A 11 -0.67 0.57 -5.34
CA MET A 11 0.00 0.92 -4.09
C MET A 11 -0.99 1.39 -3.03
N GLY A 12 -1.94 2.25 -3.43
CA GLY A 12 -3.01 2.70 -2.54
C GLY A 12 -3.92 1.55 -2.10
N ARG A 13 -4.19 0.59 -2.99
CA ARG A 13 -4.97 -0.62 -2.67
C ARG A 13 -4.23 -1.53 -1.69
N ALA A 14 -2.95 -1.83 -1.93
CA ALA A 14 -2.12 -2.63 -1.02
C ALA A 14 -2.00 -1.97 0.37
N PHE A 15 -1.77 -0.66 0.39
CA PHE A 15 -1.67 0.12 1.62
C PHE A 15 -2.97 0.08 2.43
N ARG A 16 -4.13 0.29 1.79
CA ARG A 16 -5.44 0.21 2.47
C ARG A 16 -5.72 -1.17 3.07
N LEU A 17 -5.60 -2.22 2.26
CA LEU A 17 -5.86 -3.59 2.69
C LEU A 17 -4.97 -3.99 3.87
N HIS A 18 -3.68 -3.67 3.83
CA HIS A 18 -2.75 -4.09 4.87
C HIS A 18 -2.76 -3.17 6.10
N LYS A 19 -2.67 -1.84 5.90
CA LYS A 19 -2.48 -0.89 7.00
C LYS A 19 -3.78 -0.32 7.58
N LEU A 20 -4.85 -0.23 6.79
CA LEU A 20 -6.13 0.30 7.28
C LEU A 20 -7.12 -0.82 7.65
N GLU A 21 -7.18 -1.89 6.86
CA GLU A 21 -8.06 -3.04 7.13
C GLU A 21 -7.38 -4.14 7.97
N GLY A 22 -6.08 -4.02 8.25
CA GLY A 22 -5.35 -4.94 9.12
C GLY A 22 -5.08 -6.33 8.53
N ARG A 23 -5.24 -6.51 7.21
CA ARG A 23 -4.96 -7.81 6.56
C ARG A 23 -3.47 -8.13 6.59
N SER A 24 -3.13 -9.42 6.61
CA SER A 24 -1.74 -9.86 6.42
C SER A 24 -1.25 -9.60 4.99
N GLN A 25 0.06 -9.67 4.76
CA GLN A 25 0.63 -9.59 3.41
C GLN A 25 0.10 -10.71 2.50
N ALA A 26 -0.08 -11.92 3.04
CA ALA A 26 -0.64 -13.07 2.32
C ALA A 26 -2.10 -12.81 1.89
N GLN A 27 -2.95 -12.36 2.81
CA GLN A 27 -4.35 -12.05 2.52
C GLN A 27 -4.49 -10.88 1.54
N THR A 28 -3.59 -9.90 1.64
CA THR A 28 -3.55 -8.76 0.71
C THR A 28 -3.13 -9.21 -0.69
N ALA A 29 -2.13 -10.10 -0.78
CA ALA A 29 -1.61 -10.66 -2.02
C ALA A 29 -2.69 -11.46 -2.75
N GLU A 30 -3.39 -12.31 -2.02
CA GLU A 30 -4.53 -13.08 -2.52
C GLU A 30 -5.65 -12.15 -3.03
N ALA A 31 -6.06 -11.15 -2.25
CA ALA A 31 -7.10 -10.21 -2.63
C ALA A 31 -6.73 -9.35 -3.86
N MET A 32 -5.44 -9.15 -4.11
CA MET A 32 -4.92 -8.38 -5.24
C MET A 32 -4.54 -9.24 -6.44
N GLY A 33 -4.46 -10.57 -6.31
CA GLY A 33 -3.99 -11.46 -7.38
C GLY A 33 -2.50 -11.28 -7.70
N VAL A 34 -1.67 -10.95 -6.70
CA VAL A 34 -0.22 -10.69 -6.85
C VAL A 34 0.58 -11.51 -5.84
N SER A 35 1.92 -11.47 -5.92
CA SER A 35 2.77 -12.12 -4.93
C SER A 35 2.88 -11.31 -3.62
N GLN A 36 3.17 -11.98 -2.49
CA GLN A 36 3.44 -11.31 -1.21
C GLN A 36 4.60 -10.31 -1.33
N LYS A 37 5.62 -10.63 -2.14
CA LYS A 37 6.75 -9.75 -2.40
C LYS A 37 6.34 -8.47 -3.14
N MET A 38 5.41 -8.56 -4.09
CA MET A 38 4.85 -7.36 -4.73
C MET A 38 4.06 -6.50 -3.73
N VAL A 39 3.30 -7.12 -2.83
CA VAL A 39 2.58 -6.39 -1.77
C VAL A 39 3.56 -5.65 -0.87
N GLU A 40 4.63 -6.30 -0.41
CA GLU A 40 5.69 -5.67 0.37
C GLU A 40 6.26 -4.45 -0.35
N GLN A 41 6.63 -4.60 -1.63
CA GLN A 41 7.19 -3.51 -2.42
C GLN A 41 6.20 -2.36 -2.61
N HIS A 42 4.92 -2.67 -2.87
CA HIS A 42 3.87 -1.65 -2.98
C HIS A 42 3.69 -0.87 -1.69
N ILE A 43 3.68 -1.54 -0.52
CA ILE A 43 3.57 -0.90 0.79
C ILE A 43 4.79 -0.04 1.08
N ALA A 44 6.01 -0.54 0.81
CA ALA A 44 7.24 0.21 1.05
C ALA A 44 7.29 1.50 0.21
N VAL A 45 6.94 1.42 -1.08
CA VAL A 45 6.90 2.59 -1.96
C VAL A 45 5.77 3.54 -1.56
N ALA A 46 4.60 3.03 -1.17
CA ALA A 46 3.49 3.85 -0.67
C ALA A 46 3.91 4.65 0.57
N MET A 47 4.52 3.98 1.56
CA MET A 47 4.98 4.62 2.80
C MET A 47 6.04 5.69 2.53
N ARG A 48 7.00 5.40 1.65
CA ARG A 48 8.03 6.38 1.25
C ARG A 48 7.40 7.63 0.65
N ARG A 49 6.48 7.49 -0.31
CA ARG A 49 5.81 8.62 -0.97
C ARG A 49 4.98 9.45 0.01
N LEU A 50 4.25 8.78 0.90
CA LEU A 50 3.48 9.46 1.96
C LEU A 50 4.41 10.25 2.89
N ALA A 51 5.54 9.66 3.30
CA ALA A 51 6.52 10.33 4.16
C ALA A 51 7.23 11.51 3.46
N GLU A 52 7.54 11.40 2.17
CA GLU A 52 8.06 12.52 1.37
C GLU A 52 7.07 13.68 1.32
N ARG A 53 5.78 13.38 1.10
CA ARG A 53 4.74 14.42 1.05
C ARG A 53 4.46 15.09 2.38
N LEU A 54 4.54 14.37 3.49
CA LEU A 54 4.36 14.98 4.82
C LEU A 54 5.52 15.89 5.22
N ARG A 55 6.66 15.79 4.55
CA ARG A 55 7.84 16.63 4.77
C ARG A 55 7.89 17.86 3.87
N SER A 56 7.03 17.96 2.87
CA SER A 56 6.90 19.11 1.95
C SER A 56 5.73 19.99 2.36
#